data_AF-A0A514CG82-F1
#
_entry.id   AF-A0A514CG82-F1
#
_cell.length_a   1.000
_cell.length_b   1.000
_cell.length_c   1.000
_cell.angle_alpha   90.00
_cell.angle_beta   90.00
_cell.angle_gamma   90.00
#
_symmetry.space_group_name_H-M   'P 1'
#
loop_
_entity.id
_entity.type
_entity.pdbx_description
1 polymer ?
#
loop_
_entity_poly.entity_id
_entity_poly.type
_entity_poly.pdbx_seq_one_letter_code
_entity_poly.pdbx_strand_id
1 'polypeptide(L)'
;MVSYKSIPMSESEQFFDKNEHIQPGHISDILFTKDNIIVVYRKGITAAQTQSIGTNDPEKELKLKKMDPFFAAIYNHSMDLLNPGVSFPREIHYPSVVNQTGEVIVMKDPSQSETEYDQLILYHLKVQKE
;
A
#
# COMPACT_ATOMS: atom_id res chain seq x y z
N MET A 1 2.85 -8.69 7.55
CA MET A 1 1.83 -8.49 6.49
C MET A 1 0.58 -9.22 6.94
N VAL A 2 -0.59 -8.62 6.82
CA VAL A 2 -1.87 -9.26 7.17
C VAL A 2 -2.16 -10.32 6.10
N SER A 3 -2.53 -11.51 6.52
CA SER A 3 -2.93 -12.61 5.64
C SER A 3 -4.33 -13.09 5.96
N TYR A 4 -4.95 -13.77 5.02
CA TYR A 4 -6.14 -14.55 5.32
C TYR A 4 -5.85 -15.62 6.36
N LYS A 5 -6.89 -15.98 7.13
CA LYS A 5 -6.86 -17.15 7.98
C LYS A 5 -6.93 -18.39 7.09
N SER A 6 -5.99 -19.31 7.28
CA SER A 6 -6.03 -20.62 6.62
C SER A 6 -7.25 -21.41 7.10
N ILE A 7 -7.96 -22.02 6.15
CA ILE A 7 -9.17 -22.80 6.41
C ILE A 7 -8.99 -24.17 5.75
N PRO A 8 -9.31 -25.28 6.44
CA PRO A 8 -9.26 -26.61 5.84
C PRO A 8 -10.11 -26.68 4.57
N MET A 9 -9.69 -27.47 3.59
CA MET A 9 -10.44 -27.64 2.33
C MET A 9 -11.88 -28.11 2.56
N SER A 10 -12.12 -28.89 3.63
CA SER A 10 -13.45 -29.34 4.05
C SER A 10 -14.40 -28.21 4.47
N GLU A 11 -13.88 -27.02 4.72
CA GLU A 11 -14.63 -25.83 5.15
C GLU A 11 -14.48 -24.67 4.15
N SER A 12 -14.11 -24.94 2.88
CA SER A 12 -13.84 -23.91 1.88
C SER A 12 -15.00 -22.94 1.67
N GLU A 13 -16.24 -23.40 1.85
CA GLU A 13 -17.45 -22.58 1.76
C GLU A 13 -17.49 -21.46 2.82
N GLN A 14 -16.86 -21.68 3.97
CA GLN A 14 -16.77 -20.70 5.06
C GLN A 14 -15.62 -19.71 4.89
N PHE A 15 -14.89 -19.77 3.77
CA PHE A 15 -13.68 -18.97 3.58
C PHE A 15 -13.94 -17.47 3.70
N PHE A 16 -14.97 -16.98 2.99
CA PHE A 16 -15.30 -15.57 2.96
C PHE A 16 -15.87 -15.11 4.31
N ASP A 17 -16.77 -15.88 4.94
CA ASP A 17 -17.35 -15.55 6.24
C ASP A 17 -16.27 -15.39 7.32
N LYS A 18 -15.27 -16.28 7.35
CA LYS A 18 -14.17 -16.23 8.32
C LYS A 18 -13.15 -15.12 8.03
N ASN A 19 -13.18 -14.52 6.84
CA ASN A 19 -12.23 -13.50 6.38
C ASN A 19 -12.89 -12.16 5.98
N GLU A 20 -14.20 -11.97 6.17
CA GLU A 20 -15.02 -10.85 5.67
C GLU A 20 -14.49 -9.45 6.05
N HIS A 21 -13.69 -9.36 7.11
CA HIS A 21 -13.13 -8.09 7.61
C HIS A 21 -11.62 -7.99 7.51
N ILE A 22 -10.98 -8.95 6.84
CA ILE A 22 -9.53 -8.97 6.62
C ILE A 22 -9.25 -8.43 5.22
N GLN A 23 -8.50 -7.34 5.15
CA GLN A 23 -7.87 -6.92 3.90
C GLN A 23 -6.42 -7.42 3.94
N PRO A 24 -6.06 -8.47 3.16
CA PRO A 24 -4.70 -8.96 3.17
C PRO A 24 -3.76 -7.91 2.61
N GLY A 25 -2.54 -7.88 3.14
CA GLY A 25 -1.46 -7.16 2.47
C GLY A 25 -1.18 -7.80 1.12
N HIS A 26 -0.78 -6.98 0.16
CA HIS A 26 -0.41 -7.44 -1.17
C HIS A 26 0.73 -6.61 -1.73
N ILE A 27 1.48 -7.20 -2.66
CA ILE A 27 2.37 -6.44 -3.53
C ILE A 27 1.50 -5.75 -4.55
N SER A 28 1.63 -4.44 -4.64
CA SER A 28 0.91 -3.63 -5.63
C SER A 28 1.72 -3.55 -6.91
N ASP A 29 3.05 -3.35 -6.81
CA ASP A 29 3.91 -3.20 -7.98
C ASP A 29 5.35 -3.66 -7.74
N ILE A 30 6.07 -3.94 -8.82
CA ILE A 30 7.51 -4.23 -8.83
C ILE A 30 8.15 -3.39 -9.94
N LEU A 31 8.96 -2.42 -9.52
CA LEU A 31 9.51 -1.39 -10.38
C LEU A 31 11.02 -1.61 -10.51
N PHE A 32 11.51 -1.71 -11.74
CA PHE A 32 12.92 -1.93 -12.03
C PHE A 32 13.60 -0.62 -12.42
N THR A 33 14.74 -0.36 -11.79
CA THR A 33 15.55 0.84 -12.04
C THR A 33 16.95 0.40 -12.45
N LYS A 34 17.82 1.35 -12.84
CA LYS A 34 19.20 1.02 -13.20
C LYS A 34 19.96 0.36 -12.06
N ASP A 35 19.70 0.76 -10.81
CA ASP A 35 20.51 0.35 -9.66
C ASP A 35 19.75 -0.57 -8.68
N ASN A 36 18.42 -0.55 -8.70
CA ASN A 36 17.57 -1.19 -7.69
C ASN A 36 16.30 -1.82 -8.27
N ILE A 37 15.73 -2.74 -7.49
CA ILE A 37 14.37 -3.26 -7.63
C ILE A 37 13.54 -2.68 -6.48
N ILE A 38 12.42 -2.04 -6.80
CA ILE A 38 11.52 -1.41 -5.83
C ILE A 38 10.22 -2.20 -5.80
N VAL A 39 9.91 -2.82 -4.66
CA VAL A 39 8.66 -3.54 -4.46
C VAL A 39 7.71 -2.63 -3.68
N VAL A 40 6.62 -2.21 -4.32
CA VAL A 40 5.55 -1.46 -3.68
C VAL A 40 4.55 -2.44 -3.09
N TYR A 41 4.21 -2.27 -1.82
CA TYR A 41 3.27 -3.15 -1.14
C TYR A 41 2.42 -2.41 -0.11
N ARG A 42 1.32 -3.05 0.26
CA ARG A 42 0.46 -2.68 1.38
C ARG A 42 0.53 -3.73 2.47
N LYS A 43 0.42 -3.33 3.72
CA LYS A 43 0.51 -4.27 4.85
C LYS A 43 -0.81 -4.98 5.10
N GLY A 44 -1.91 -4.42 4.64
CA GLY A 44 -3.26 -4.92 4.86
C GLY A 44 -3.85 -4.45 6.19
N ILE A 45 -5.14 -4.71 6.38
CA ILE A 45 -5.96 -4.30 7.53
C ILE A 45 -6.52 -5.54 8.22
N THR A 46 -6.31 -5.62 9.53
CA THR A 46 -6.85 -6.70 10.36
C THR A 46 -8.36 -6.54 10.59
N ALA A 47 -9.04 -7.64 10.91
CA ALA A 47 -10.46 -7.60 11.27
C ALA A 47 -10.75 -6.62 12.42
N ALA A 48 -9.89 -6.57 13.44
CA ALA A 48 -10.04 -5.64 14.56
C ALA A 48 -9.99 -4.17 14.12
N GLN A 49 -9.10 -3.83 13.18
CA GLN A 49 -9.02 -2.47 12.62
C GLN A 49 -10.25 -2.14 11.78
N THR A 50 -10.69 -3.05 10.90
CA THR A 50 -11.89 -2.85 10.09
C THR A 50 -13.14 -2.66 10.95
N GLN A 51 -13.28 -3.44 12.02
CA GLN A 51 -14.41 -3.38 12.95
C GLN A 51 -14.38 -2.16 13.88
N SER A 52 -13.22 -1.53 14.06
CA SER A 52 -13.12 -0.28 14.82
C SER A 52 -13.79 0.91 14.09
N ILE A 53 -14.07 0.77 12.80
CA ILE A 53 -14.79 1.75 12.00
C ILE A 53 -16.27 1.33 11.97
N GLY A 54 -17.16 2.25 12.36
CA GLY A 54 -18.60 1.98 12.39
C GLY A 54 -19.14 1.52 11.04
N THR A 55 -20.02 0.52 11.02
CA THR A 55 -20.57 -0.04 9.77
C THR A 55 -21.31 1.00 8.93
N ASN A 56 -21.93 1.99 9.59
CA ASN A 56 -22.69 3.07 8.97
C ASN A 56 -21.89 4.39 8.87
N ASP A 57 -20.57 4.34 9.06
CA ASP A 57 -19.73 5.52 8.93
C ASP A 57 -19.65 5.95 7.46
N PRO A 58 -20.14 7.14 7.09
CA PRO A 58 -20.09 7.61 5.70
C PRO A 58 -18.66 7.77 5.17
N GLU A 59 -17.66 7.90 6.07
CA GLU A 59 -16.25 8.02 5.72
C GLU A 59 -15.49 6.69 5.84
N LYS A 60 -16.20 5.56 5.98
CA LYS A 60 -15.58 4.25 6.21
C LYS A 60 -14.49 3.91 5.20
N GLU A 61 -14.77 4.12 3.91
CA GLU A 61 -13.81 3.83 2.84
C GLU A 61 -12.55 4.71 2.96
N LEU A 62 -12.72 5.99 3.25
CA LEU A 62 -11.62 6.93 3.44
C LEU A 62 -10.75 6.56 4.64
N LYS A 63 -11.38 6.21 5.77
CA LYS A 63 -10.67 5.77 6.98
C LYS A 63 -9.90 4.47 6.75
N LEU A 64 -10.48 3.52 6.03
CA LEU A 64 -9.78 2.29 5.64
C LEU A 64 -8.58 2.58 4.74
N LYS A 65 -8.72 3.47 3.73
CA LYS A 65 -7.58 3.87 2.87
C LYS A 65 -6.44 4.50 3.69
N LYS A 66 -6.76 5.36 4.66
CA LYS A 66 -5.77 5.99 5.55
C LYS A 66 -5.07 4.98 6.48
N MET A 67 -5.71 3.85 6.79
CA MET A 67 -5.14 2.79 7.64
C MET A 67 -4.17 1.86 6.92
N ASP A 68 -4.22 1.79 5.59
CA ASP A 68 -3.36 0.90 4.78
C ASP A 68 -2.54 1.67 3.73
N PRO A 69 -1.56 2.47 4.18
CA PRO A 69 -0.71 3.24 3.28
C PRO A 69 0.22 2.33 2.47
N PHE A 70 0.73 2.86 1.37
CA PHE A 70 1.76 2.19 0.58
C PHE A 70 3.13 2.26 1.26
N PHE A 71 3.90 1.19 1.09
CA PHE A 71 5.30 1.07 1.46
C PHE A 71 6.12 0.61 0.25
N ALA A 72 7.41 0.94 0.25
CA ALA A 72 8.38 0.42 -0.70
C ALA A 72 9.48 -0.36 0.04
N ALA A 73 9.77 -1.57 -0.46
CA ALA A 73 10.97 -2.31 -0.13
C ALA A 73 11.96 -2.17 -1.29
N ILE A 74 13.20 -1.81 -0.98
CA ILE A 74 14.27 -1.56 -1.94
C ILE A 74 15.25 -2.71 -1.90
N TYR A 75 15.51 -3.32 -3.05
CA TYR A 75 16.49 -4.39 -3.23
C TYR A 75 17.54 -3.95 -4.25
N ASN A 76 18.74 -4.52 -4.14
CA ASN A 76 19.69 -4.47 -5.25
C ASN A 76 19.32 -5.51 -6.34
N HIS A 77 20.05 -5.53 -7.46
CA HIS A 77 19.83 -6.50 -8.54
C HIS A 77 20.14 -7.96 -8.17
N SER A 78 20.91 -8.18 -7.10
CA SER A 78 21.16 -9.50 -6.52
C SER A 78 20.01 -9.97 -5.61
N MET A 79 18.93 -9.18 -5.50
CA MET A 79 17.82 -9.40 -4.57
C MET A 79 18.19 -9.32 -3.08
N ASP A 80 19.31 -8.69 -2.75
CA ASP A 80 19.60 -8.34 -1.36
C ASP A 80 18.73 -7.15 -0.95
N LEU A 81 18.06 -7.30 0.19
CA LEU A 81 17.20 -6.26 0.76
C LEU A 81 18.06 -5.12 1.30
N LEU A 82 17.94 -3.94 0.69
CA LEU A 82 18.63 -2.72 1.12
C LEU A 82 17.79 -1.94 2.13
N ASN A 83 16.49 -1.81 1.90
CA ASN A 83 15.57 -1.13 2.81
C ASN A 83 14.19 -1.79 2.82
N PRO A 84 13.69 -2.27 3.98
CA PRO A 84 12.44 -3.03 4.05
C PRO A 84 11.15 -2.22 4.07
N GLY A 85 11.16 -0.89 4.22
CA GLY A 85 9.93 -0.18 4.57
C GLY A 85 9.95 1.33 4.44
N VAL A 86 10.32 1.83 3.27
CA VAL A 86 10.18 3.24 2.93
C VAL A 86 8.70 3.58 2.87
N SER A 87 8.25 4.51 3.70
CA SER A 87 6.84 4.92 3.75
C SER A 87 6.56 5.92 2.62
N PHE A 88 5.49 5.70 1.87
CA PHE A 88 4.99 6.74 0.96
C PHE A 88 4.25 7.83 1.75
N PRO A 89 4.09 9.04 1.19
CA PRO A 89 3.17 10.03 1.74
C PRO A 89 1.76 9.43 1.87
N ARG A 90 1.03 9.80 2.93
CA ARG A 90 -0.24 9.14 3.29
C ARG A 90 -1.37 9.37 2.29
N GLU A 91 -1.29 10.46 1.52
CA GLU A 91 -2.35 10.94 0.62
C GLU A 91 -1.98 10.69 -0.84
N ILE A 92 -1.49 9.50 -1.18
CA ILE A 92 -1.15 9.18 -2.58
C ILE A 92 -2.15 8.21 -3.20
N HIS A 93 -2.49 8.46 -4.46
CA HIS A 93 -2.94 7.42 -5.37
C HIS A 93 -1.77 6.52 -5.76
N TYR A 94 -2.12 5.31 -6.19
CA TYR A 94 -1.24 4.24 -6.66
C TYR A 94 0.08 4.76 -7.27
N PRO A 95 1.26 4.33 -6.80
CA PRO A 95 2.53 4.80 -7.35
C PRO A 95 2.64 4.40 -8.81
N SER A 96 2.85 5.39 -9.69
CA SER A 96 2.49 5.22 -11.10
C SER A 96 3.70 5.06 -12.03
N VAL A 97 4.83 5.71 -11.77
CA VAL A 97 5.96 5.74 -12.71
C VAL A 97 7.29 5.79 -11.99
N VAL A 98 8.25 4.98 -12.45
CA VAL A 98 9.66 5.10 -12.08
C VAL A 98 10.50 5.32 -13.32
N ASN A 99 11.39 6.31 -13.29
CA ASN A 99 12.36 6.51 -14.36
C ASN A 99 13.64 5.70 -14.11
N GLN A 100 14.52 5.62 -15.12
CA GLN A 100 15.73 4.80 -15.04
C GLN A 100 16.69 5.20 -13.90
N THR A 101 16.61 6.46 -13.43
CA THR A 101 17.42 6.98 -12.32
C THR A 101 16.82 6.68 -10.94
N GLY A 102 15.71 5.94 -10.88
CA GLY A 102 15.08 5.49 -9.65
C GLY A 102 14.22 6.55 -8.96
N GLU A 103 13.76 7.53 -9.72
CA GLU A 103 12.82 8.53 -9.23
C GLU A 103 11.40 8.01 -9.36
N VAL A 104 10.67 8.00 -8.26
CA VAL A 104 9.27 7.55 -8.22
C VAL A 104 8.36 8.75 -8.27
N ILE A 105 7.46 8.79 -9.25
CA ILE A 105 6.39 9.77 -9.36
C ILE A 105 5.11 9.14 -8.82
N VAL A 106 4.53 9.79 -7.82
CA VAL A 106 3.25 9.40 -7.23
C VAL A 106 2.28 10.57 -7.27
N MET A 107 1.03 10.28 -7.60
CA MET A 107 -0.04 11.27 -7.66
C MET A 107 -0.68 11.42 -6.27
N LYS A 108 -0.93 12.64 -5.83
CA LYS A 108 -1.72 12.89 -4.62
C LYS A 108 -3.18 12.45 -4.84
N ASP A 109 -3.80 11.85 -3.83
CA ASP A 109 -5.25 11.60 -3.77
C ASP A 109 -5.93 12.81 -3.10
N PRO A 110 -6.62 13.67 -3.86
CA PRO A 110 -7.25 14.86 -3.31
C PRO A 110 -8.35 14.52 -2.29
N SER A 111 -9.00 13.35 -2.44
CA SER A 111 -10.06 12.90 -1.52
C SER A 111 -9.54 12.59 -0.11
N GLN A 112 -8.22 12.46 0.05
CA GLN A 112 -7.58 12.22 1.34
C GLN A 112 -7.02 13.48 1.99
N SER A 113 -7.02 14.60 1.27
CA SER A 113 -6.52 15.91 1.69
C SER A 113 -7.63 16.75 2.32
N GLU A 114 -7.31 17.51 3.38
CA GLU A 114 -8.23 18.52 3.96
C GLU A 114 -8.39 19.76 3.06
N THR A 115 -7.63 19.83 1.97
CA THR A 115 -7.59 20.93 1.01
C THR A 115 -7.84 20.38 -0.39
N GLU A 116 -8.91 20.85 -1.02
CA GLU A 116 -9.17 20.65 -2.45
C GLU A 116 -8.20 21.56 -3.23
N TYR A 117 -7.21 20.96 -3.86
CA TYR A 117 -6.39 21.63 -4.85
C TYR A 117 -6.88 21.18 -6.22
N ASP A 118 -7.36 22.11 -7.05
CA ASP A 118 -7.75 21.90 -8.46
C ASP A 118 -6.57 21.57 -9.39
N GLN A 119 -5.44 21.14 -8.83
CA GLN A 119 -4.19 20.93 -9.55
C GLN A 119 -3.64 19.53 -9.26
N LEU A 120 -3.06 18.90 -10.28
CA LEU A 120 -2.36 17.63 -10.15
C LEU A 120 -1.09 17.82 -9.29
N ILE A 121 -1.06 17.21 -8.11
CA ILE A 121 0.13 17.22 -7.24
C ILE A 121 0.89 15.91 -7.45
N LEU A 122 2.14 16.04 -7.89
CA LEU A 122 3.08 14.93 -8.06
C LEU A 122 4.19 15.03 -7.02
N TYR A 123 4.42 13.95 -6.29
CA TYR A 123 5.60 13.83 -5.44
C TYR A 123 6.73 13.15 -6.20
N HIS A 124 7.92 13.71 -6.06
CA HIS A 124 9.16 13.15 -6.61
C HIS A 124 9.96 12.54 -5.46
N LEU A 125 10.07 11.21 -5.46
CA LEU A 125 10.79 10.47 -4.42
C LEU A 125 12.10 9.95 -4.96
N LYS A 126 13.19 10.18 -4.22
CA LYS A 126 14.53 9.70 -4.55
C LYS A 126 15.06 8.83 -3.43
N VAL A 127 15.52 7.63 -3.77
CA VAL A 127 16.24 6.76 -2.83
C VAL A 127 17.59 7.41 -2.52
N GLN A 128 17.82 7.79 -1.27
CA GLN A 128 19.13 8.25 -0.81
C GLN A 128 19.95 7.05 -0.35
N LYS A 129 21.23 7.02 -0.71
CA LYS A 129 22.21 6.11 -0.12
C LYS A 129 22.68 6.76 1.18
N GLU A 130 22.57 6.05 2.30
CA GLU A 130 23.30 6.40 3.53
C GLU A 130 24.80 6.17 3.36
#